data_AF-A0A257ZHF0-F1
#
_entry.id   AF-A0A257ZHF0-F1
#
_cell.length_a   1.000
_cell.length_b   1.000
_cell.length_c   1.000
_cell.angle_alpha   90.00
_cell.angle_beta   90.00
_cell.angle_gamma   90.00
#
_symmetry.space_group_name_H-M   'P 1'
#
loop_
_entity.id
_entity.type
_entity.pdbx_description
1 polymer ?
#
loop_
_entity_poly.entity_id
_entity_poly.type
_entity_poly.pdbx_seq_one_letter_code
_entity_poly.pdbx_strand_id
1 'polypeptide(L)'
;MNRRPVASLWIGDRLHYMNQLCLKSHLVLGHPVTLYTAGPVANVPEGVVVRPVEDIMSLDDKLLALTKPAFVANVFRIRMIRKTGAVWVDCDAFCHRPFPDEADYIFGEHGLSGALNNGVLGFPPQSEIVDKLLDFFDNPPDYPAWWKKNMRRKMDTLDRSLPQAARIFETERTAFGPQALTWAAKDLGLMGRALPREVLFPVPFQLNDVFYDPYGSVEGHFTDRTWSVHLYTNGTKPWWRKNPPLPGSYIARMCERLEIDPTAALED
;
A
#
# COMPACT_ATOMS: atom_id res chain seq x y z
N MET A 1 -13.58 16.49 -10.16
CA MET A 1 -13.39 15.14 -9.59
C MET A 1 -14.33 15.05 -8.40
N ASN A 2 -15.33 14.17 -8.45
CA ASN A 2 -16.43 14.14 -7.46
C ASN A 2 -16.46 12.85 -6.63
N ARG A 3 -15.52 11.93 -6.86
CA ARG A 3 -15.44 10.67 -6.11
C ARG A 3 -14.69 10.84 -4.80
N ARG A 4 -14.83 9.86 -3.89
CA ARG A 4 -14.06 9.78 -2.65
C ARG A 4 -12.55 9.94 -2.93
N PRO A 5 -11.83 10.80 -2.19
CA PRO A 5 -10.41 11.02 -2.43
C PRO A 5 -9.58 9.77 -2.10
N VAL A 6 -8.49 9.61 -2.83
CA VAL A 6 -7.44 8.60 -2.55
C VAL A 6 -6.12 9.28 -2.23
N ALA A 7 -5.29 8.63 -1.44
CA ALA A 7 -3.98 9.16 -1.09
C ALA A 7 -2.91 8.06 -0.95
N SER A 8 -1.67 8.45 -1.24
CA SER A 8 -0.48 7.59 -1.19
C SER A 8 0.70 8.31 -0.53
N LEU A 9 1.74 7.56 -0.18
CA LEU A 9 3.04 8.08 0.28
C LEU A 9 4.13 7.68 -0.70
N TRP A 10 5.05 8.60 -0.97
CA TRP A 10 6.30 8.29 -1.65
C TRP A 10 7.52 8.80 -0.87
N ILE A 11 8.48 7.91 -0.66
CA ILE A 11 9.78 8.22 -0.06
C ILE A 11 10.83 7.91 -1.12
N GLY A 12 11.23 8.93 -1.88
CA GLY A 12 12.16 8.86 -2.99
C GLY A 12 12.19 10.19 -3.74
N ASP A 13 13.14 10.35 -4.67
CA ASP A 13 13.36 11.59 -5.43
C ASP A 13 12.55 11.66 -6.74
N ARG A 14 12.03 10.52 -7.22
CA ARG A 14 11.27 10.41 -8.47
C ARG A 14 10.25 9.28 -8.43
N LEU A 15 9.17 9.44 -9.19
CA LEU A 15 8.26 8.34 -9.52
C LEU A 15 8.69 7.63 -10.80
N HIS A 16 8.67 6.31 -10.78
CA HIS A 16 8.83 5.51 -11.99
C HIS A 16 7.50 5.35 -12.71
N TYR A 17 7.55 4.86 -13.95
CA TYR A 17 6.36 4.69 -14.78
C TYR A 17 5.28 3.85 -14.10
N MET A 18 5.66 2.91 -13.24
CA MET A 18 4.71 2.09 -12.50
C MET A 18 3.91 2.88 -11.47
N ASN A 19 4.56 3.80 -10.78
CA ASN A 19 3.90 4.64 -9.78
C ASN A 19 3.02 5.69 -10.48
N GLN A 20 3.52 6.26 -11.57
CA GLN A 20 2.77 7.16 -12.42
C GLN A 20 1.50 6.49 -12.95
N LEU A 21 1.62 5.26 -13.46
CA LEU A 21 0.52 4.45 -13.96
C LEU A 21 -0.58 4.28 -12.90
N CYS A 22 -0.21 3.87 -11.69
CA CYS A 22 -1.16 3.64 -10.61
C CYS A 22 -1.85 4.95 -10.14
N LEU A 23 -1.11 6.04 -9.95
CA LEU A 23 -1.71 7.31 -9.55
C LEU A 23 -2.60 7.90 -10.66
N LYS A 24 -2.15 7.87 -11.92
CA LYS A 24 -2.93 8.35 -13.08
C LYS A 24 -4.20 7.54 -13.29
N SER A 25 -4.18 6.23 -13.03
CA SER A 25 -5.38 5.37 -13.14
C SER A 25 -6.52 5.83 -12.22
N HIS A 26 -6.22 6.33 -11.02
CA HIS A 26 -7.22 6.86 -10.09
C HIS A 26 -7.77 8.22 -10.56
N LEU A 27 -6.91 9.10 -11.07
CA LEU A 27 -7.30 10.41 -11.61
C LEU A 27 -8.30 10.26 -12.77
N VAL A 28 -7.99 9.41 -13.75
CA VAL A 28 -8.85 9.22 -14.93
C VAL A 28 -10.19 8.58 -14.57
N LEU A 29 -10.26 7.84 -13.47
CA LEU A 29 -11.50 7.27 -12.93
C LEU A 29 -12.25 8.23 -11.98
N GLY A 30 -11.74 9.45 -11.81
CA GLY A 30 -12.43 10.57 -11.17
C GLY A 30 -12.16 10.75 -9.68
N HIS A 31 -11.23 10.00 -9.09
CA HIS A 31 -10.79 10.19 -7.72
C HIS A 31 -9.80 11.37 -7.62
N PRO A 32 -10.03 12.35 -6.72
CA PRO A 32 -8.97 13.27 -6.30
C PRO A 32 -7.80 12.47 -5.70
N VAL A 33 -6.58 12.72 -6.18
CA VAL A 33 -5.37 12.00 -5.74
C VAL A 33 -4.44 12.94 -5.00
N THR A 34 -4.08 12.58 -3.77
CA THR A 34 -3.01 13.25 -3.00
C THR A 34 -1.80 12.33 -2.85
N LEU A 35 -0.63 12.80 -3.27
CA LEU A 35 0.65 12.14 -3.01
C LEU A 35 1.38 12.87 -1.90
N TYR A 36 1.56 12.21 -0.77
CA TYR A 36 2.38 12.71 0.31
C TYR A 36 3.85 12.35 0.07
N THR A 37 4.76 13.29 0.31
CA THR A 37 6.20 13.09 0.06
C THR A 37 7.03 13.63 1.21
N ALA A 38 8.22 13.03 1.41
CA ALA A 38 9.20 13.52 2.39
C ALA A 38 10.12 14.62 1.83
N GLY A 39 9.96 14.97 0.56
CA GLY A 39 10.77 15.96 -0.15
C GLY A 39 10.29 16.16 -1.59
N PRO A 40 11.02 16.93 -2.40
CA PRO A 40 10.73 17.09 -3.82
C PRO A 40 10.75 15.75 -4.57
N VAL A 41 9.76 15.53 -5.45
CA VAL A 41 9.63 14.31 -6.25
C VAL A 41 9.43 14.68 -7.72
N ALA A 42 10.28 14.14 -8.59
CA ALA A 42 10.15 14.25 -10.03
C ALA A 42 9.11 13.26 -10.60
N ASN A 43 8.62 13.55 -11.81
CA ASN A 43 7.72 12.69 -12.58
C ASN A 43 6.36 12.41 -11.91
N VAL A 44 5.85 13.36 -11.12
CA VAL A 44 4.49 13.26 -10.58
C VAL A 44 3.48 13.53 -11.72
N PRO A 45 2.48 12.66 -11.96
CA PRO A 45 1.49 12.89 -13.02
C PRO A 45 0.71 14.20 -12.79
N GLU A 46 0.40 14.89 -13.88
CA GLU A 46 -0.47 16.07 -13.85
C GLU A 46 -1.82 15.73 -13.19
N GLY A 47 -2.30 16.63 -12.32
CA GLY A 47 -3.53 16.46 -11.56
C GLY A 47 -3.37 15.78 -10.19
N VAL A 48 -2.21 15.16 -9.89
CA VAL A 48 -1.90 14.70 -8.53
C VAL A 48 -1.52 15.89 -7.66
N VAL A 49 -2.19 16.04 -6.51
CA VAL A 49 -1.83 17.06 -5.52
C VAL A 49 -0.68 16.53 -4.66
N VAL A 50 0.46 17.22 -4.66
CA VAL A 50 1.61 16.87 -3.81
C VAL A 50 1.54 17.61 -2.49
N ARG A 51 1.71 16.90 -1.36
CA ARG A 51 1.71 17.47 -0.01
C ARG A 51 2.87 16.94 0.83
N PRO A 52 3.40 17.73 1.77
CA PRO A 52 4.41 17.24 2.71
C PRO A 52 3.82 16.16 3.63
N VAL A 53 4.59 15.13 3.92
CA VAL A 53 4.25 14.06 4.88
C VAL A 53 3.96 14.61 6.29
N GLU A 54 4.55 15.76 6.63
CA GLU A 54 4.33 16.53 7.87
C GLU A 54 2.89 17.01 8.03
N ASP A 55 2.13 17.11 6.94
CA ASP A 55 0.69 17.41 7.01
C ASP A 55 -0.10 16.30 7.70
N ILE A 56 0.43 15.09 7.82
CA ILE A 56 -0.21 13.96 8.50
C ILE A 56 0.49 13.61 9.81
N MET A 57 1.82 13.51 9.79
CA MET A 57 2.59 13.17 10.99
C MET A 57 3.98 13.80 10.97
N SER A 58 4.46 14.19 12.13
CA SER A 58 5.86 14.56 12.29
C SER A 58 6.75 13.36 11.97
N LEU A 59 7.68 13.57 11.06
CA LEU A 59 8.81 12.69 10.85
C LEU A 59 9.84 13.00 11.94
N ASP A 60 10.04 12.08 12.88
CA ASP A 60 11.22 12.14 13.75
C ASP A 60 12.40 11.57 12.97
N ASP A 61 13.40 12.40 12.68
CA ASP A 61 14.62 12.02 11.97
C ASP A 61 15.31 10.82 12.63
N LYS A 62 15.23 10.69 13.96
CA LYS A 62 15.77 9.51 14.67
C LYS A 62 14.94 8.27 14.40
N LEU A 63 13.61 8.38 14.41
CA LEU A 63 12.74 7.25 14.11
C LEU A 63 12.87 6.83 12.64
N LEU A 64 12.99 7.76 11.69
CA LEU A 64 13.30 7.50 10.29
C LEU A 64 14.66 6.84 10.10
N ALA A 65 15.70 7.33 10.78
CA ALA A 65 17.03 6.74 10.71
C ALA A 65 17.06 5.31 11.28
N LEU A 66 16.20 5.03 12.27
CA LEU A 66 16.08 3.72 12.92
C LEU A 66 15.05 2.78 12.25
N THR A 67 14.13 3.30 11.43
CA THR A 67 13.02 2.51 10.87
C THR A 67 13.01 2.55 9.34
N LYS A 68 12.72 1.39 8.73
CA LYS A 68 12.73 1.26 7.26
C LYS A 68 11.51 1.99 6.66
N PRO A 69 11.56 2.47 5.40
CA PRO A 69 10.43 3.15 4.74
C PRO A 69 9.08 2.41 4.84
N ALA A 70 9.10 1.07 4.83
CA ALA A 70 7.90 0.25 4.99
C ALA A 70 7.22 0.41 6.36
N PHE A 71 7.99 0.64 7.44
CA PHE A 71 7.42 0.95 8.76
C PHE A 71 6.71 2.30 8.74
N VAL A 72 7.37 3.34 8.20
CA VAL A 72 6.81 4.68 8.07
C VAL A 72 5.50 4.65 7.28
N ALA A 73 5.48 3.96 6.13
CA ALA A 73 4.27 3.82 5.31
C ALA A 73 3.11 3.15 6.08
N ASN A 74 3.39 2.15 6.93
CA ASN A 74 2.37 1.48 7.71
C ASN A 74 1.70 2.41 8.73
N VAL A 75 2.49 3.19 9.46
CA VAL A 75 1.97 4.15 10.45
C VAL A 75 1.26 5.32 9.74
N PHE A 76 1.92 5.88 8.71
CA PHE A 76 1.41 6.99 7.94
C PHE A 76 0.02 6.71 7.36
N ARG A 77 -0.17 5.52 6.77
CA ARG A 77 -1.44 5.09 6.18
C ARG A 77 -2.63 5.30 7.12
N ILE A 78 -2.52 4.80 8.34
CA ILE A 78 -3.63 4.84 9.30
C ILE A 78 -3.83 6.26 9.84
N ARG A 79 -2.75 7.00 10.10
CA ARG A 79 -2.82 8.42 10.50
C ARG A 79 -3.45 9.28 9.40
N MET A 80 -3.15 9.01 8.14
CA MET A 80 -3.73 9.67 6.98
C MET A 80 -5.23 9.41 6.89
N ILE A 81 -5.66 8.15 7.03
CA ILE A 81 -7.08 7.77 7.05
C ILE A 81 -7.81 8.48 8.19
N ARG A 82 -7.24 8.49 9.41
CA ARG A 82 -7.80 9.20 10.58
C ARG A 82 -7.99 10.69 10.31
N LYS A 83 -7.01 11.35 9.68
CA LYS A 83 -7.01 12.80 9.52
C LYS A 83 -7.85 13.28 8.33
N THR A 84 -7.97 12.47 7.28
CA THR A 84 -8.54 12.92 6.00
C THR A 84 -9.76 12.14 5.54
N GLY A 85 -9.95 10.90 6.00
CA GLY A 85 -10.96 9.97 5.50
C GLY A 85 -10.77 9.50 4.05
N ALA A 86 -9.66 9.86 3.41
CA ALA A 86 -9.28 9.37 2.10
C ALA A 86 -8.96 7.87 2.15
N VAL A 87 -9.15 7.20 1.01
CA VAL A 87 -8.75 5.81 0.83
C VAL A 87 -7.25 5.77 0.59
N TRP A 88 -6.53 5.01 1.41
CA TRP A 88 -5.14 4.71 1.14
C TRP A 88 -5.02 3.79 -0.07
N VAL A 89 -4.09 4.11 -0.96
CA VAL A 89 -3.64 3.23 -2.04
C VAL A 89 -2.12 3.23 -2.09
N ASP A 90 -1.49 2.06 -2.12
CA ASP A 90 -0.05 1.94 -2.36
C ASP A 90 0.28 2.48 -3.76
N CYS A 91 1.48 3.01 -3.95
CA CYS A 91 1.95 3.54 -5.24
C CYS A 91 2.14 2.45 -6.32
N ASP A 92 1.69 1.22 -6.08
CA ASP A 92 1.59 0.13 -7.04
C ASP A 92 0.21 -0.57 -7.01
N ALA A 93 -0.82 0.08 -6.47
CA ALA A 93 -2.21 -0.33 -6.61
C ALA A 93 -2.85 0.37 -7.82
N PHE A 94 -3.13 -0.37 -8.90
CA PHE A 94 -3.77 0.15 -10.10
C PHE A 94 -5.29 0.20 -9.94
N CYS A 95 -5.91 1.33 -10.25
CA CYS A 95 -7.37 1.50 -10.25
C CYS A 95 -7.94 0.91 -11.55
N HIS A 96 -8.53 -0.28 -11.45
CA HIS A 96 -9.18 -0.95 -12.57
C HIS A 96 -10.63 -0.45 -12.76
N ARG A 97 -11.35 -0.23 -11.64
CA ARG A 97 -12.67 0.39 -11.59
C ARG A 97 -12.74 1.37 -10.43
N PRO A 98 -13.57 2.43 -10.52
CA PRO A 98 -13.68 3.39 -9.43
C PRO A 98 -14.19 2.71 -8.15
N PHE A 99 -13.66 3.14 -7.01
CA PHE A 99 -14.17 2.68 -5.73
C PHE A 99 -15.60 3.23 -5.51
N PRO A 100 -16.54 2.41 -5.03
CA PRO A 100 -17.89 2.88 -4.72
C PRO A 100 -17.85 3.97 -3.65
N ASP A 101 -18.58 5.07 -3.85
CA ASP A 101 -18.55 6.22 -2.93
C ASP A 101 -19.28 5.89 -1.61
N GLU A 102 -20.21 4.94 -1.64
CA GLU A 102 -20.96 4.40 -0.51
C GLU A 102 -20.21 3.32 0.29
N ALA A 103 -19.03 2.89 -0.16
CA ALA A 103 -18.27 1.86 0.55
C ALA A 103 -17.54 2.47 1.78
N ASP A 104 -18.12 2.30 2.96
CA ASP A 104 -17.51 2.74 4.23
C ASP A 104 -16.18 2.03 4.52
N TYR A 105 -16.16 0.72 4.25
CA TYR A 105 -15.02 -0.17 4.47
C TYR A 105 -14.48 -0.68 3.14
N ILE A 106 -13.21 -0.38 2.86
CA ILE A 106 -12.48 -0.83 1.68
C ILE A 106 -11.20 -1.50 2.17
N PHE A 107 -11.27 -2.79 2.45
CA PHE A 107 -10.12 -3.60 2.84
C PHE A 107 -10.42 -5.05 2.45
N GLY A 108 -9.40 -5.86 2.22
CA GLY A 108 -9.64 -7.19 1.67
C GLY A 108 -8.55 -8.20 1.95
N GLU A 109 -8.90 -9.45 1.71
CA GLU A 109 -8.01 -10.59 1.89
C GLU A 109 -6.95 -10.65 0.79
N HIS A 110 -5.76 -11.14 1.12
CA HIS A 110 -4.78 -11.60 0.14
C HIS A 110 -4.42 -13.08 0.33
N GLY A 111 -4.42 -13.83 -0.77
CA GLY A 111 -4.07 -15.25 -0.74
C GLY A 111 -5.13 -16.16 -0.12
N LEU A 112 -4.74 -17.39 0.21
CA LEU A 112 -5.66 -18.49 0.57
C LEU A 112 -5.86 -18.65 2.09
N SER A 113 -5.17 -17.89 2.93
CA SER A 113 -5.14 -18.09 4.40
C SER A 113 -6.01 -17.09 5.20
N GLY A 114 -6.80 -16.25 4.52
CA GLY A 114 -7.66 -15.24 5.16
C GLY A 114 -6.86 -14.11 5.84
N ALA A 115 -5.62 -13.88 5.42
CA ALA A 115 -4.84 -12.71 5.85
C ALA A 115 -5.32 -11.47 5.07
N LEU A 116 -5.33 -10.31 5.73
CA LEU A 116 -5.67 -9.04 5.10
C LEU A 116 -4.43 -8.38 4.50
N ASN A 117 -4.60 -7.73 3.36
CA ASN A 117 -3.58 -6.87 2.77
C ASN A 117 -3.86 -5.41 3.13
N ASN A 118 -2.81 -4.60 3.16
CA ASN A 118 -2.84 -3.20 3.54
C ASN A 118 -2.50 -2.24 2.38
N GLY A 119 -2.35 -2.74 1.16
CA GLY A 119 -2.04 -1.92 -0.02
C GLY A 119 -3.21 -1.08 -0.54
N VAL A 120 -4.45 -1.37 -0.13
CA VAL A 120 -5.63 -0.52 -0.34
C VAL A 120 -6.46 -0.56 0.93
N LEU A 121 -6.66 0.58 1.59
CA LEU A 121 -7.42 0.68 2.84
C LEU A 121 -8.31 1.93 2.90
N GLY A 122 -9.60 1.73 3.11
CA GLY A 122 -10.58 2.77 3.43
C GLY A 122 -11.35 2.37 4.69
N PHE A 123 -11.37 3.25 5.67
CA PHE A 123 -12.15 3.06 6.90
C PHE A 123 -12.86 4.37 7.27
N PRO A 124 -13.96 4.32 8.02
CA PRO A 124 -14.47 5.51 8.69
C PRO A 124 -13.38 6.08 9.62
N PRO A 125 -13.08 7.39 9.59
CA PRO A 125 -11.91 7.92 10.30
C PRO A 125 -11.93 7.66 11.80
N GLN A 126 -13.10 7.73 12.44
CA GLN A 126 -13.33 7.51 13.87
C GLN A 126 -13.78 6.08 14.21
N SER A 127 -13.47 5.09 13.35
CA SER A 127 -13.81 3.70 13.63
C SER A 127 -12.82 3.05 14.61
N GLU A 128 -13.32 2.07 15.37
CA GLU A 128 -12.55 1.32 16.37
C GLU A 128 -11.30 0.64 15.78
N ILE A 129 -11.35 0.20 14.51
CA ILE A 129 -10.17 -0.41 13.87
C ILE A 129 -9.05 0.62 13.65
N VAL A 130 -9.39 1.87 13.34
CA VAL A 130 -8.40 2.95 13.22
C VAL A 130 -7.83 3.27 14.60
N ASP A 131 -8.67 3.38 15.64
CA ASP A 131 -8.19 3.61 17.02
C ASP A 131 -7.25 2.50 17.47
N LYS A 132 -7.64 1.24 17.28
CA LYS A 132 -6.87 0.07 17.71
C LYS A 132 -5.53 -0.05 16.99
N LEU A 133 -5.47 0.26 15.69
CA LEU A 133 -4.23 0.26 14.94
C LEU A 133 -3.29 1.39 15.39
N LEU A 134 -3.83 2.59 15.62
CA LEU A 134 -3.04 3.71 16.15
C LEU A 134 -2.53 3.42 17.56
N ASP A 135 -3.34 2.84 18.44
CA ASP A 135 -2.90 2.42 19.77
C ASP A 135 -1.75 1.41 19.70
N PHE A 136 -1.83 0.42 18.81
CA PHE A 136 -0.71 -0.52 18.61
C PHE A 136 0.58 0.17 18.11
N PHE A 137 0.46 1.28 17.37
CA PHE A 137 1.60 2.04 16.86
C PHE A 137 2.22 2.95 17.91
N ASP A 138 1.38 3.63 18.68
CA ASP A 138 1.79 4.63 19.67
C ASP A 138 2.16 3.97 21.02
N ASN A 139 1.52 2.85 21.35
CA ASN A 139 1.71 2.07 22.57
C ASN A 139 2.06 0.59 22.22
N PRO A 140 3.20 0.33 21.57
CA PRO A 140 3.55 -1.02 21.14
C PRO A 140 3.68 -1.98 22.35
N PRO A 141 3.05 -3.16 22.31
CA PRO A 141 3.10 -4.11 23.42
C PRO A 141 4.48 -4.73 23.56
N ASP A 142 4.73 -5.40 24.70
CA ASP A 142 5.95 -6.20 24.90
C ASP A 142 6.11 -7.24 23.77
N TYR A 143 5.01 -7.87 23.35
CA TYR A 143 4.98 -8.74 22.18
C TYR A 143 3.61 -8.66 21.52
N PRO A 144 3.53 -8.66 20.18
CA PRO A 144 2.25 -8.80 19.47
C PRO A 144 1.47 -10.05 19.91
N ALA A 145 0.17 -9.90 20.10
CA ALA A 145 -0.70 -10.94 20.66
C ALA A 145 -0.71 -12.23 19.82
N TRP A 146 -0.54 -12.11 18.50
CA TRP A 146 -0.55 -13.24 17.56
C TRP A 146 0.81 -13.96 17.43
N TRP A 147 1.87 -13.50 18.12
CA TRP A 147 3.19 -14.11 18.02
C TRP A 147 3.35 -15.35 18.86
N LYS A 148 3.82 -16.42 18.19
CA LYS A 148 4.26 -17.68 18.80
C LYS A 148 5.58 -17.52 19.55
N LYS A 149 5.92 -18.51 20.39
CA LYS A 149 7.13 -18.51 21.25
C LYS A 149 8.44 -18.27 20.50
N ASN A 150 8.58 -18.77 19.27
CA ASN A 150 9.78 -18.58 18.45
C ASN A 150 10.02 -17.11 18.07
N MET A 151 8.97 -16.37 17.71
CA MET A 151 9.07 -14.94 17.38
C MET A 151 9.46 -14.12 18.61
N ARG A 152 8.89 -14.45 19.78
CA ARG A 152 9.25 -13.82 21.06
C ARG A 152 10.72 -14.03 21.39
N ARG A 153 11.21 -15.27 21.29
CA ARG A 153 12.64 -15.59 21.47
C ARG A 153 13.55 -14.84 20.49
N LYS A 154 13.15 -14.71 19.22
CA LYS A 154 13.89 -13.91 18.23
C LYS A 154 13.96 -12.43 18.65
N MET A 155 12.88 -11.86 19.16
CA MET A 155 12.89 -10.48 19.64
C MET A 155 13.73 -10.32 20.92
N ASP A 156 13.78 -11.33 21.78
CA ASP A 156 14.58 -11.33 23.01
C ASP A 156 16.09 -11.31 22.74
N THR A 157 16.55 -11.74 21.55
CA THR A 157 17.96 -11.65 21.13
C THR A 157 18.35 -10.27 20.60
N LEU A 158 17.38 -9.37 20.36
CA LEU A 158 17.66 -8.02 19.88
C LEU A 158 18.11 -7.11 21.03
N ASP A 159 18.88 -6.08 20.70
CA ASP A 159 19.30 -5.06 21.65
C ASP A 159 18.09 -4.40 22.32
N ARG A 160 18.08 -4.43 23.66
CA ARG A 160 17.00 -3.87 24.50
C ARG A 160 17.06 -2.34 24.59
N SER A 161 18.17 -1.72 24.17
CA SER A 161 18.29 -0.26 24.08
C SER A 161 17.45 0.32 22.92
N LEU A 162 17.11 -0.51 21.92
CA LEU A 162 16.29 -0.08 20.79
C LEU A 162 14.84 0.16 21.22
N PRO A 163 14.15 1.16 20.62
CA PRO A 163 12.73 1.36 20.84
C PRO A 163 11.92 0.09 20.59
N GLN A 164 10.89 -0.15 21.40
CA GLN A 164 10.07 -1.36 21.34
C GLN A 164 9.48 -1.60 19.94
N ALA A 165 8.97 -0.56 19.28
CA ALA A 165 8.46 -0.66 17.92
C ALA A 165 9.53 -1.11 16.90
N ALA A 166 10.77 -0.62 17.03
CA ALA A 166 11.87 -1.02 16.16
C ALA A 166 12.22 -2.50 16.35
N ARG A 167 12.22 -2.99 17.61
CA ARG A 167 12.44 -4.41 17.93
C ARG A 167 11.34 -5.30 17.35
N ILE A 168 10.08 -4.86 17.45
CA ILE A 168 8.95 -5.60 16.86
C ILE A 168 9.11 -5.69 15.34
N PHE A 169 9.38 -4.56 14.68
CA PHE A 169 9.50 -4.49 13.23
C PHE A 169 10.72 -5.26 12.68
N GLU A 170 11.86 -5.24 13.38
CA GLU A 170 13.05 -6.02 12.98
C GLU A 170 12.82 -7.53 13.16
N THR A 171 12.01 -7.92 14.14
CA THR A 171 11.61 -9.31 14.32
C THR A 171 10.69 -9.77 13.18
N GLU A 172 9.70 -8.96 12.79
CA GLU A 172 8.75 -9.25 11.72
C GLU A 172 8.29 -7.96 11.01
N ARG A 173 8.69 -7.78 9.75
CA ARG A 173 8.41 -6.56 8.99
C ARG A 173 6.92 -6.34 8.75
N THR A 174 6.13 -7.41 8.71
CA THR A 174 4.68 -7.32 8.49
C THR A 174 3.88 -7.04 9.76
N ALA A 175 4.54 -6.95 10.93
CA ALA A 175 3.88 -6.78 12.22
C ALA A 175 3.04 -5.50 12.30
N PHE A 176 3.54 -4.38 11.76
CA PHE A 176 2.83 -3.09 11.73
C PHE A 176 1.92 -2.91 10.51
N GLY A 177 1.93 -3.87 9.58
CA GLY A 177 1.17 -3.81 8.34
C GLY A 177 0.08 -4.88 8.30
N PRO A 178 0.16 -5.86 7.36
CA PRO A 178 -0.85 -6.90 7.20
C PRO A 178 -1.20 -7.67 8.48
N GLN A 179 -0.23 -7.95 9.35
CA GLN A 179 -0.49 -8.74 10.56
C GLN A 179 -1.29 -7.95 11.61
N ALA A 180 -0.90 -6.71 11.92
CA ALA A 180 -1.69 -5.84 12.81
C ALA A 180 -3.11 -5.63 12.28
N LEU A 181 -3.26 -5.36 10.98
CA LEU A 181 -4.56 -5.21 10.34
C LEU A 181 -5.43 -6.47 10.50
N THR A 182 -4.87 -7.63 10.19
CA THR A 182 -5.57 -8.92 10.31
C THR A 182 -5.96 -9.20 11.77
N TRP A 183 -5.08 -8.94 12.71
CA TRP A 183 -5.36 -9.10 14.14
C TRP A 183 -6.48 -8.16 14.61
N ALA A 184 -6.37 -6.87 14.29
CA ALA A 184 -7.35 -5.87 14.69
C ALA A 184 -8.75 -6.19 14.11
N ALA A 185 -8.82 -6.59 12.84
CA ALA A 185 -10.07 -6.99 12.21
C ALA A 185 -10.68 -8.26 12.85
N LYS A 186 -9.86 -9.23 13.25
CA LYS A 186 -10.33 -10.44 13.95
C LYS A 186 -10.86 -10.12 15.35
N ASP A 187 -10.10 -9.34 16.11
CA ASP A 187 -10.44 -8.95 17.49
C ASP A 187 -11.74 -8.15 17.55
N LEU A 188 -11.96 -7.27 16.58
CA LEU A 188 -13.17 -6.45 16.45
C LEU A 188 -14.34 -7.14 15.72
N GLY A 189 -14.18 -8.41 15.30
CA GLY A 189 -15.22 -9.14 14.56
C GLY A 189 -15.52 -8.57 13.16
N LEU A 190 -14.59 -7.82 12.55
CA LEU A 190 -14.76 -7.14 11.27
C LEU A 190 -14.41 -8.01 10.06
N MET A 191 -13.93 -9.24 10.24
CA MET A 191 -13.56 -10.11 9.12
C MET A 191 -14.71 -10.34 8.11
N GLY A 192 -15.97 -10.36 8.56
CA GLY A 192 -17.13 -10.48 7.68
C GLY A 192 -17.37 -9.27 6.74
N ARG A 193 -16.66 -8.14 6.98
CA ARG A 193 -16.67 -6.96 6.10
C ARG A 193 -15.49 -6.94 5.13
N ALA A 194 -14.53 -7.85 5.26
CA ALA A 194 -13.39 -7.92 4.36
C ALA A 194 -13.86 -8.30 2.96
N LEU A 195 -13.40 -7.55 1.97
CA LEU A 195 -13.69 -7.82 0.57
C LEU A 195 -12.93 -9.09 0.12
N PRO A 196 -13.56 -9.95 -0.69
CA PRO A 196 -12.88 -11.07 -1.33
C PRO A 196 -11.66 -10.61 -2.13
N ARG A 197 -10.65 -11.49 -2.25
CA ARG A 197 -9.39 -11.16 -2.92
C ARG A 197 -9.59 -10.60 -4.33
N GLU A 198 -10.54 -11.10 -5.10
CA GLU A 198 -10.78 -10.66 -6.48
C GLU A 198 -11.24 -9.20 -6.62
N VAL A 199 -11.67 -8.57 -5.52
CA VAL A 199 -12.11 -7.16 -5.52
C VAL A 199 -10.91 -6.21 -5.50
N LEU A 200 -9.91 -6.46 -4.65
CA LEU A 200 -8.79 -5.54 -4.44
C LEU A 200 -7.41 -6.11 -4.83
N PHE A 201 -7.25 -7.44 -4.75
CA PHE A 201 -5.99 -8.18 -4.90
C PHE A 201 -6.20 -9.45 -5.77
N PRO A 202 -6.71 -9.32 -7.01
CA PRO A 202 -7.14 -10.46 -7.83
C PRO A 202 -5.99 -11.40 -8.21
N VAL A 203 -4.79 -10.84 -8.40
CA VAL A 203 -3.58 -11.58 -8.73
C VAL A 203 -2.83 -11.92 -7.43
N PRO A 204 -2.55 -13.21 -7.15
CA PRO A 204 -1.69 -13.59 -6.01
C PRO A 204 -0.30 -12.96 -6.13
N PHE A 205 0.28 -12.52 -5.01
CA PHE A 205 1.59 -11.83 -5.02
C PHE A 205 2.74 -12.69 -5.60
N GLN A 206 2.60 -14.01 -5.57
CA GLN A 206 3.57 -14.95 -6.13
C GLN A 206 3.64 -14.91 -7.66
N LEU A 207 2.64 -14.33 -8.32
CA LEU A 207 2.54 -14.22 -9.78
C LEU A 207 2.81 -12.78 -10.24
N ASN A 208 3.69 -12.04 -9.56
CA ASN A 208 3.91 -10.62 -9.83
C ASN A 208 4.65 -10.32 -11.15
N ASP A 209 5.28 -11.32 -11.76
CA ASP A 209 5.91 -11.25 -13.08
C ASP A 209 4.90 -11.27 -14.23
N VAL A 210 3.70 -11.84 -14.02
CA VAL A 210 2.64 -11.96 -15.04
C VAL A 210 2.22 -10.62 -15.65
N PHE A 211 2.39 -9.52 -14.93
CA PHE A 211 2.07 -8.18 -15.44
C PHE A 211 3.01 -7.73 -16.57
N TYR A 212 4.21 -8.29 -16.62
CA TYR A 212 5.26 -7.96 -17.58
C TYR A 212 5.37 -8.98 -18.72
N ASP A 213 4.72 -10.13 -18.61
CA ASP A 213 4.71 -11.17 -19.63
C ASP A 213 3.68 -10.85 -20.73
N PRO A 214 4.10 -10.65 -22.00
CA PRO A 214 3.17 -10.42 -23.10
C PRO A 214 2.37 -11.67 -23.52
N TYR A 215 2.79 -12.86 -23.07
CA TYR A 215 2.12 -14.13 -23.35
C TYR A 215 1.20 -14.58 -22.21
N GLY A 216 1.28 -13.91 -21.05
CA GLY A 216 0.44 -14.16 -19.89
C GLY A 216 -0.98 -13.58 -20.03
N SER A 217 -1.96 -14.23 -19.41
CA SER A 217 -3.35 -13.75 -19.33
C SER A 217 -3.69 -13.28 -17.92
N VAL A 218 -3.15 -12.12 -17.53
CA VAL A 218 -3.37 -11.59 -16.17
C VAL A 218 -4.83 -11.26 -15.90
N GLU A 219 -5.56 -10.78 -16.92
CA GLU A 219 -6.98 -10.46 -16.80
C GLU A 219 -7.84 -11.70 -16.51
N GLY A 220 -7.33 -12.92 -16.74
CA GLY A 220 -7.99 -14.16 -16.32
C GLY A 220 -8.19 -14.27 -14.79
N HIS A 221 -7.48 -13.46 -14.01
CA HIS A 221 -7.69 -13.34 -12.56
C HIS A 221 -8.79 -12.32 -12.18
N PHE A 222 -9.23 -11.48 -13.13
CA PHE A 222 -10.12 -10.37 -12.85
C PHE A 222 -11.58 -10.81 -12.96
N THR A 223 -12.46 -10.07 -12.30
CA THR A 223 -13.91 -10.27 -12.38
C THR A 223 -14.60 -8.93 -12.59
N ASP A 224 -15.92 -8.93 -12.77
CA ASP A 224 -16.71 -7.70 -12.81
C ASP A 224 -16.68 -6.92 -11.48
N ARG A 225 -16.27 -7.58 -10.40
CA ARG A 225 -16.12 -6.97 -9.08
C ARG A 225 -14.72 -6.43 -8.80
N THR A 226 -13.77 -6.60 -9.72
CA THR A 226 -12.40 -6.10 -9.52
C THR A 226 -12.38 -4.58 -9.60
N TRP A 227 -11.94 -3.94 -8.52
CA TRP A 227 -11.76 -2.50 -8.39
C TRP A 227 -10.29 -2.09 -8.45
N SER A 228 -9.45 -2.82 -7.72
CA SER A 228 -8.01 -2.58 -7.64
C SER A 228 -7.22 -3.80 -8.11
N VAL A 229 -6.07 -3.55 -8.72
CA VAL A 229 -5.09 -4.56 -9.11
C VAL A 229 -3.73 -4.16 -8.54
N HIS A 230 -3.28 -4.87 -7.51
CA HIS A 230 -1.98 -4.62 -6.90
C HIS A 230 -0.86 -5.25 -7.72
N LEU A 231 0.08 -4.43 -8.20
CA LEU A 231 1.11 -4.84 -9.17
C LEU A 231 2.35 -5.47 -8.50
N TYR A 232 2.46 -5.39 -7.17
CA TYR A 232 3.49 -6.06 -6.34
C TYR A 232 4.92 -5.80 -6.84
N THR A 233 5.22 -4.53 -7.03
CA THR A 233 6.41 -4.06 -7.78
C THR A 233 7.73 -4.39 -7.11
N ASN A 234 7.74 -4.64 -5.79
CA ASN A 234 8.98 -4.90 -5.05
C ASN A 234 9.81 -6.07 -5.59
N GLY A 235 9.17 -7.18 -5.98
CA GLY A 235 9.88 -8.36 -6.47
C GLY A 235 10.49 -8.16 -7.86
N THR A 236 9.86 -7.34 -8.69
CA THR A 236 10.28 -7.07 -10.07
C THR A 236 11.06 -5.75 -10.21
N LYS A 237 11.24 -5.00 -9.11
CA LYS A 237 11.93 -3.69 -9.06
C LYS A 237 13.30 -3.66 -9.71
N PRO A 238 14.19 -4.65 -9.49
CA PRO A 238 15.49 -4.64 -10.15
C PRO A 238 15.40 -4.54 -11.68
N TRP A 239 14.32 -5.07 -12.28
CA TRP A 239 14.10 -5.08 -13.71
C TRP A 239 13.34 -3.84 -14.19
N TRP A 240 12.14 -3.57 -13.66
CA TRP A 240 11.27 -2.51 -14.21
C TRP A 240 11.85 -1.11 -14.02
N ARG A 241 12.73 -0.88 -13.04
CA ARG A 241 13.38 0.43 -12.88
C ARG A 241 14.33 0.77 -14.02
N LYS A 242 14.82 -0.24 -14.76
CA LYS A 242 15.83 -0.09 -15.83
C LYS A 242 15.32 -0.43 -17.22
N ASN A 243 14.12 -0.99 -17.33
CA ASN A 243 13.59 -1.52 -18.57
C ASN A 243 12.15 -1.05 -18.78
N PRO A 244 11.78 -0.63 -20.00
CA PRO A 244 10.38 -0.45 -20.34
C PRO A 244 9.66 -1.81 -20.29
N PRO A 245 8.33 -1.84 -20.05
CA PRO A 245 7.56 -3.07 -20.09
C PRO A 245 7.62 -3.70 -21.49
N LEU A 246 7.62 -5.03 -21.56
CA LEU A 246 7.65 -5.73 -22.84
C LEU A 246 6.40 -5.36 -23.67
N PRO A 247 6.55 -5.07 -24.98
CA PRO A 247 5.40 -4.77 -25.83
C PRO A 247 4.37 -5.89 -25.76
N GLY A 248 3.09 -5.51 -25.62
CA GLY A 248 1.99 -6.45 -25.47
C GLY A 248 1.75 -6.97 -24.05
N SER A 249 2.64 -6.72 -23.07
CA SER A 249 2.38 -7.02 -21.65
C SER A 249 1.26 -6.16 -21.07
N TYR A 250 0.67 -6.58 -19.94
CA TYR A 250 -0.39 -5.80 -19.28
C TYR A 250 0.07 -4.38 -18.96
N ILE A 251 1.28 -4.24 -18.39
CA ILE A 251 1.83 -2.91 -18.09
C ILE A 251 2.00 -2.08 -19.36
N ALA A 252 2.54 -2.64 -20.45
CA ALA A 252 2.70 -1.89 -21.70
C ALA A 252 1.36 -1.38 -22.22
N ARG A 253 0.32 -2.23 -22.22
CA ARG A 253 -1.04 -1.84 -22.63
C ARG A 253 -1.64 -0.76 -21.72
N MET A 254 -1.41 -0.84 -20.40
CA MET A 254 -1.92 0.16 -19.46
C MET A 254 -1.16 1.49 -19.58
N CYS A 255 0.15 1.47 -19.83
CA CYS A 255 0.94 2.67 -20.11
C CYS A 255 0.43 3.35 -21.39
N GLU A 256 0.20 2.60 -22.47
CA GLU A 256 -0.38 3.13 -23.70
C GLU A 256 -1.77 3.75 -23.46
N ARG A 257 -2.66 3.01 -22.78
CA ARG A 257 -4.02 3.49 -22.45
C ARG A 257 -4.02 4.78 -21.63
N LEU A 258 -3.05 4.94 -20.74
CA LEU A 258 -2.92 6.10 -19.87
C LEU A 258 -1.88 7.11 -20.37
N GLU A 259 -1.39 6.98 -21.61
CA GLU A 259 -0.41 7.90 -22.20
C GLU A 259 0.79 8.16 -21.24
N ILE A 260 1.35 7.08 -20.69
CA ILE A 260 2.57 7.10 -19.87
C ILE A 260 3.72 6.62 -20.75
N ASP A 261 4.76 7.44 -20.89
CA ASP A 261 6.02 7.03 -21.50
C ASP A 261 6.87 6.28 -20.45
N PRO A 262 7.04 4.94 -20.56
CA PRO A 262 7.82 4.18 -19.60
C PRO A 262 9.32 4.45 -19.68
N THR A 263 9.83 5.00 -20.79
CA THR A 263 11.26 5.24 -21.00
C THR A 263 11.74 6.52 -20.31
N ALA A 264 10.86 7.50 -20.12
CA ALA A 264 11.17 8.79 -19.50
C ALA A 264 11.48 8.72 -17.98
N ALA A 265 11.23 7.57 -17.33
CA ALA A 265 11.35 7.41 -15.88
C ALA A 265 12.23 6.22 -15.47
N LEU A 266 13.11 5.75 -16.36
CA LEU A 266 14.08 4.71 -16.08
C LEU A 266 15.28 5.26 -15.29
N GLU A 267 15.89 4.40 -14.50
CA GLU A 267 17.20 4.61 -13.89
C GLU A 267 18.30 4.19 -14.85
N ASP A 268 19.43 4.88 -14.78
CA ASP A 268 20.67 4.51 -15.46
C ASP A 268 21.20 3.14 -14.97
#